data_AF-A0A0F9M7M6-F1
#
_entry.id   AF-A0A0F9M7M6-F1
#
_cell.length_a   1.000
_cell.length_b   1.000
_cell.length_c   1.000
_cell.angle_alpha   90.00
_cell.angle_beta   90.00
_cell.angle_gamma   90.00
#
_symmetry.space_group_name_H-M   'P 1'
#
loop_
_entity.id
_entity.type
_entity.pdbx_description
1 polymer ?
#
loop_
_entity_poly.entity_id
_entity_poly.type
_entity_poly.pdbx_seq_one_letter_code
_entity_poly.pdbx_strand_id
1 'polypeptide(L)'
;NMLKDTSEMLTMEQRDEIREFSSKIFNQGKIPPLSSQSWQNSIEGYLGGIGCLAGNIQYYISAYGDVAPCDFTPLSFGNIRNQTLREIWRKIVRHPAYNHRATFCRMQNPKFRNLYIDPIPDNALLPYNIKNFPPTDYRE
;
A
#
# COMPACT_ATOMS: atom_id res chain seq x y z
N ASN A 1 -6.64 -18.36 6.02
CA ASN A 1 -6.06 -17.10 6.53
C ASN A 1 -6.50 -15.97 5.61
N MET A 2 -7.34 -15.03 6.06
CA MET A 2 -7.89 -13.96 5.21
C MET A 2 -6.83 -13.06 4.56
N LEU A 3 -5.65 -12.91 5.18
CA LEU A 3 -4.57 -12.08 4.62
C LEU A 3 -4.01 -12.66 3.31
N LYS A 4 -3.97 -14.00 3.23
CA LYS A 4 -3.40 -14.75 2.10
C LYS A 4 -4.42 -15.05 1.01
N ASP A 5 -5.71 -14.90 1.32
CA ASP A 5 -6.78 -15.10 0.36
C ASP A 5 -6.76 -14.00 -0.72
N THR A 6 -6.72 -14.43 -1.98
CA THR A 6 -6.66 -13.56 -3.16
C THR A 6 -7.90 -13.68 -4.04
N SER A 7 -8.89 -14.49 -3.64
CA SER A 7 -10.07 -14.79 -4.46
C SER A 7 -10.90 -13.56 -4.79
N GLU A 8 -10.92 -12.58 -3.89
CA GLU A 8 -11.66 -11.32 -4.00
C GLU A 8 -10.78 -10.12 -4.43
N MET A 9 -9.53 -10.36 -4.87
CA MET A 9 -8.73 -9.27 -5.44
C MET A 9 -9.23 -8.91 -6.84
N LEU A 10 -9.36 -7.61 -7.09
CA LEU A 10 -9.78 -7.08 -8.38
C LEU A 10 -8.89 -7.61 -9.51
N THR A 11 -9.51 -8.07 -10.59
CA THR A 11 -8.81 -8.33 -11.85
C THR A 11 -8.34 -7.02 -12.48
N MET A 12 -7.44 -7.10 -13.45
CA MET A 12 -7.00 -5.90 -14.18
C MET A 12 -8.17 -5.23 -14.92
N GLU A 13 -9.05 -6.03 -15.53
CA GLU A 13 -10.24 -5.54 -16.23
C GLU A 13 -11.19 -4.78 -15.29
N GLN A 14 -11.50 -5.36 -14.12
CA GLN A 14 -12.33 -4.69 -13.11
C GLN A 14 -11.66 -3.40 -12.59
N ARG A 15 -10.34 -3.43 -12.44
CA ARG A 15 -9.58 -2.25 -12.02
C ARG A 15 -9.65 -1.14 -13.06
N ASP A 16 -9.54 -1.48 -14.34
CA ASP A 16 -9.67 -0.53 -15.45
C ASP A 16 -11.08 0.03 -15.57
N GLU A 17 -12.12 -0.79 -15.38
CA GLU A 17 -13.51 -0.33 -15.35
C GLU A 17 -13.72 0.73 -14.25
N ILE A 18 -13.22 0.48 -13.03
CA ILE A 18 -13.30 1.43 -11.91
C ILE A 18 -12.49 2.71 -12.20
N ARG A 19 -11.31 2.58 -12.82
CA ARG A 19 -10.46 3.71 -13.23
C ARG A 19 -11.22 4.60 -14.22
N GLU A 20 -11.81 4.02 -15.25
CA GLU A 20 -12.57 4.73 -16.28
C GLU A 20 -13.82 5.40 -15.70
N PHE A 21 -14.54 4.70 -14.83
CA PHE A 21 -15.68 5.28 -14.13
C PHE A 21 -15.26 6.48 -13.27
N SER A 22 -14.15 6.39 -12.55
CA SER A 22 -13.61 7.50 -11.74
C SER A 22 -13.28 8.71 -12.61
N SER A 23 -12.59 8.50 -13.75
CA SER A 23 -12.27 9.56 -14.72
C SER A 23 -13.54 10.19 -15.33
N LYS A 24 -14.55 9.38 -15.64
CA LYS A 24 -15.84 9.86 -16.15
C LYS A 24 -16.55 10.76 -15.14
N ILE A 25 -16.61 10.36 -13.88
CA ILE A 25 -17.24 11.17 -12.82
C ILE A 25 -16.45 12.46 -12.57
N PHE A 26 -15.13 12.39 -12.56
CA PHE A 26 -14.26 13.57 -12.42
C PHE A 26 -14.52 14.61 -13.53
N ASN A 27 -14.57 14.17 -14.79
CA ASN A 27 -14.82 15.05 -15.94
C ASN A 27 -16.23 15.67 -15.97
N GLN A 28 -17.18 15.15 -15.17
CA GLN A 28 -18.52 15.73 -15.02
C GLN A 28 -18.56 16.89 -14.02
N GLY A 29 -17.46 17.19 -13.32
CA GLY A 29 -17.40 18.27 -12.32
C GLY A 29 -18.28 18.02 -11.09
N LYS A 30 -18.64 16.76 -10.80
CA LYS A 30 -19.45 16.42 -9.61
C LYS A 30 -18.64 16.62 -8.32
N ILE A 31 -19.30 17.16 -7.30
CA ILE A 31 -18.71 17.45 -5.98
C ILE A 31 -19.51 16.72 -4.89
N PRO A 32 -18.84 15.99 -3.97
CA PRO A 32 -17.40 15.74 -3.93
C PRO A 32 -16.92 14.85 -5.09
N PRO A 33 -15.66 14.98 -5.54
CA PRO A 33 -15.13 14.14 -6.62
C PRO A 33 -15.04 12.69 -6.15
N LEU A 34 -15.28 11.75 -7.06
CA LEU A 34 -15.01 10.34 -6.84
C LEU A 34 -13.52 10.07 -7.09
N SER A 35 -12.82 9.57 -6.08
CA SER A 35 -11.43 9.11 -6.21
C SER A 35 -11.33 7.68 -5.73
N SER A 36 -11.06 6.75 -6.66
CA SER A 36 -10.84 5.35 -6.34
C SER A 36 -9.35 5.03 -6.20
N GLN A 37 -9.01 4.03 -5.39
CA GLN A 37 -7.63 3.52 -5.32
C GLN A 37 -7.15 2.98 -6.68
N SER A 38 -8.06 2.39 -7.48
CA SER A 38 -7.77 1.93 -8.83
C SER A 38 -7.23 3.07 -9.72
N TRP A 39 -7.83 4.26 -9.63
CA TRP A 39 -7.39 5.47 -10.32
C TRP A 39 -6.15 6.11 -9.68
N GLN A 40 -6.13 6.28 -8.35
CA GLN A 40 -4.98 6.88 -7.65
C GLN A 40 -3.69 6.12 -7.92
N ASN A 41 -3.78 4.80 -7.92
CA ASN A 41 -2.66 3.92 -8.17
C ASN A 41 -2.49 3.62 -9.67
N SER A 42 -3.18 4.26 -10.62
CA SER A 42 -2.99 4.02 -12.06
C SER A 42 -1.76 4.77 -12.62
N ILE A 43 -1.50 4.62 -13.93
CA ILE A 43 -0.47 5.40 -14.62
C ILE A 43 -0.80 6.91 -14.62
N GLU A 44 -2.07 7.26 -14.81
CA GLU A 44 -2.56 8.64 -14.77
C GLU A 44 -2.40 9.24 -13.37
N GLY A 45 -2.80 8.49 -12.33
CA GLY A 45 -2.58 8.90 -10.94
C GLY A 45 -1.09 9.06 -10.63
N TYR A 46 -0.23 8.16 -11.13
CA TYR A 46 1.22 8.26 -10.98
C TYR A 46 1.81 9.51 -11.66
N LEU A 47 1.43 9.78 -12.91
CA LEU A 47 1.87 10.95 -13.68
C LEU A 47 1.35 12.26 -13.06
N GLY A 48 0.17 12.24 -12.45
CA GLY A 48 -0.39 13.33 -11.64
C GLY A 48 0.27 13.51 -10.27
N GLY A 49 1.28 12.69 -9.95
CA GLY A 49 2.06 12.83 -8.73
C GLY A 49 1.48 12.09 -7.50
N ILE A 50 0.53 11.19 -7.69
CA ILE A 50 -0.12 10.39 -6.63
C ILE A 50 0.50 8.99 -6.59
N GLY A 51 0.08 8.09 -7.48
CA GLY A 51 0.48 6.68 -7.49
C GLY A 51 0.06 5.92 -6.24
N CYS A 52 0.71 4.78 -5.97
CA CYS A 52 0.55 4.09 -4.70
C CYS A 52 0.96 5.00 -3.53
N LEU A 53 0.02 5.28 -2.64
CA LEU A 53 0.19 6.22 -1.51
C LEU A 53 1.17 5.70 -0.45
N ALA A 54 1.28 4.37 -0.35
CA ALA A 54 1.96 3.68 0.73
C ALA A 54 3.44 4.10 0.84
N GLY A 55 3.79 4.69 1.98
CA GLY A 55 5.16 5.15 2.25
C GLY A 55 5.65 6.29 1.35
N ASN A 56 4.73 6.99 0.67
CA ASN A 56 5.05 8.13 -0.19
C ASN A 56 4.34 9.40 0.31
N ILE A 57 3.01 9.37 0.34
CA ILE A 57 2.17 10.50 0.79
C ILE A 57 1.22 10.09 1.92
N GLN A 58 1.16 8.81 2.26
CA GLN A 58 0.35 8.25 3.33
C GLN A 58 1.20 7.31 4.21
N TYR A 59 0.81 7.23 5.47
CA TYR A 59 1.10 6.14 6.40
C TYR A 59 -0.16 5.87 7.24
N TYR A 60 -0.18 4.73 7.92
CA TYR A 60 -1.24 4.35 8.87
C TYR A 60 -0.65 4.19 10.27
N ILE A 61 -1.40 4.58 11.31
CA ILE A 61 -1.04 4.33 12.70
C ILE A 61 -2.19 3.55 13.34
N SER A 62 -1.90 2.38 13.90
CA SER A 62 -2.89 1.57 14.63
C SER A 62 -3.29 2.22 15.96
N ALA A 63 -4.39 1.79 16.56
CA ALA A 63 -4.80 2.23 17.90
C ALA A 63 -3.74 1.94 18.99
N TYR A 64 -2.86 0.96 18.75
CA TYR A 64 -1.75 0.60 19.63
C TYR A 64 -0.44 1.35 19.32
N GLY A 65 -0.43 2.16 18.27
CA GLY A 65 0.70 3.01 17.88
C GLY A 65 1.64 2.44 16.83
N ASP A 66 1.36 1.26 16.26
CA ASP A 66 2.16 0.68 15.19
C ASP A 66 1.99 1.46 13.90
N VAL A 67 3.10 1.81 13.26
CA VAL A 67 3.10 2.59 12.03
C VAL A 67 3.38 1.68 10.85
N ALA A 68 2.46 1.68 9.89
CA ALA A 68 2.56 0.96 8.63
C ALA A 68 2.57 1.93 7.43
N PRO A 69 3.10 1.52 6.26
CA PRO A 69 3.15 2.38 5.07
C PRO A 69 1.77 2.75 4.51
N CYS A 70 0.77 1.89 4.69
CA CYS A 70 -0.65 2.18 4.51
C CYS A 70 -1.48 1.24 5.39
N ASP A 71 -2.80 1.41 5.36
CA ASP A 71 -3.79 0.58 6.04
C ASP A 71 -3.93 -0.83 5.45
N PHE A 72 -3.53 -1.05 4.19
CA PHE A 72 -3.61 -2.37 3.54
C PHE A 72 -2.39 -3.27 3.75
N THR A 73 -1.21 -2.71 4.00
CA THR A 73 0.02 -3.50 4.22
C THR A 73 0.21 -3.70 5.72
N PRO A 74 -0.01 -4.91 6.28
CA PRO A 74 0.08 -5.13 7.72
C PRO A 74 1.54 -5.30 8.17
N LEU A 75 2.40 -4.33 7.83
CA LEU A 75 3.84 -4.34 8.05
C LEU A 75 4.23 -3.15 8.93
N SER A 76 4.56 -3.42 10.19
CA SER A 76 4.98 -2.40 11.15
C SER A 76 6.44 -2.03 10.94
N PHE A 77 6.70 -0.74 10.78
CA PHE A 77 8.04 -0.14 10.72
C PHE A 77 8.54 0.36 12.09
N GLY A 78 7.68 0.29 13.11
CA GLY A 78 7.93 0.76 14.46
C GLY A 78 6.64 1.20 15.14
N ASN A 79 6.75 1.52 16.44
CA ASN A 79 5.63 1.96 17.25
C ASN A 79 5.94 3.35 17.83
N ILE A 80 5.01 4.30 17.70
CA ILE A 80 5.18 5.69 18.13
C ILE A 80 5.40 5.86 19.64
N ARG A 81 5.05 4.84 20.43
CA ARG A 81 5.28 4.81 21.88
C ARG A 81 6.75 4.59 22.24
N ASN A 82 7.54 4.06 21.30
CA ASN A 82 8.94 3.68 21.49
C ASN A 82 9.91 4.53 20.66
N GLN A 83 9.45 5.12 19.56
CA GLN A 83 10.27 5.85 18.58
C GLN A 83 9.48 7.03 18.02
N THR A 84 10.16 8.09 17.58
CA THR A 84 9.48 9.22 16.96
C THR A 84 8.90 8.84 15.59
N LEU A 85 7.78 9.46 15.21
CA LEU A 85 7.22 9.28 13.87
C LEU A 85 8.21 9.63 12.76
N ARG A 86 9.08 10.62 12.98
CA ARG A 86 10.14 11.02 12.03
C ARG A 86 11.12 9.86 11.76
N GLU A 87 11.55 9.15 12.81
CA GLU A 87 12.45 8.01 12.66
C GLU A 87 11.77 6.85 11.92
N ILE A 88 10.51 6.58 12.24
CA ILE A 88 9.75 5.50 11.61
C ILE A 88 9.49 5.84 10.13
N TRP A 89 9.07 7.06 9.81
CA TRP A 89 8.88 7.55 8.44
C TRP A 89 10.17 7.44 7.62
N ARG A 90 11.32 7.82 8.20
CA ARG A 90 12.63 7.65 7.55
C ARG A 90 12.94 6.20 7.21
N LYS A 91 12.50 5.23 8.01
CA LYS A 91 12.65 3.81 7.69
C LYS A 91 11.75 3.41 6.54
N ILE A 92 10.49 3.85 6.53
CA ILE A 92 9.52 3.57 5.46
C ILE A 92 10.06 4.06 4.11
N VAL A 93 10.38 5.36 4.00
CA VAL A 93 10.80 5.97 2.72
C VAL A 93 12.16 5.51 2.20
N ARG A 94 12.96 4.85 3.04
CA ARG A 94 14.28 4.28 2.65
C ARG A 94 14.22 2.79 2.36
N HIS A 95 13.14 2.11 2.74
CA HIS A 95 13.01 0.68 2.53
C HIS A 95 12.92 0.37 1.03
N PRO A 96 13.67 -0.60 0.47
CA PRO A 96 13.69 -0.88 -0.96
C PRO A 96 12.30 -1.16 -1.55
N ALA A 97 11.42 -1.84 -0.80
CA ALA A 97 10.04 -2.05 -1.23
C ALA A 97 9.18 -0.77 -1.35
N TYR A 98 9.58 0.36 -0.76
CA TYR A 98 8.78 1.58 -0.62
C TYR A 98 9.48 2.87 -1.09
N ASN A 99 10.80 2.87 -1.31
CA ASN A 99 11.61 4.03 -1.69
C ASN A 99 11.38 4.54 -3.13
N HIS A 100 10.30 4.08 -3.75
CA HIS A 100 9.89 4.42 -5.09
C HIS A 100 8.37 4.52 -5.16
N ARG A 101 7.88 5.29 -6.14
CA ARG A 101 6.46 5.32 -6.48
C ARG A 101 6.08 4.08 -7.29
N ALA A 102 4.82 3.70 -7.24
CA ALA A 102 4.29 2.56 -7.99
C ALA A 102 2.99 2.91 -8.69
N THR A 103 2.78 2.35 -9.89
CA THR A 103 1.57 2.45 -10.72
C THR A 103 0.57 1.33 -10.44
N PHE A 104 0.63 0.76 -9.24
CA PHE A 104 -0.34 -0.20 -8.72
C PHE A 104 -0.26 -0.32 -7.21
N CYS A 105 -1.33 -0.81 -6.59
CA CYS A 105 -1.33 -1.17 -5.18
C CYS A 105 -0.35 -2.33 -4.94
N ARG A 106 0.61 -2.15 -4.03
CA ARG A 106 1.58 -3.20 -3.69
C ARG A 106 0.91 -4.50 -3.22
N MET A 107 -0.23 -4.42 -2.53
CA MET A 107 -0.99 -5.60 -2.11
C MET A 107 -1.61 -6.40 -3.27
N GLN A 108 -1.79 -5.78 -4.44
CA GLN A 108 -2.23 -6.47 -5.67
C GLN A 108 -1.06 -7.01 -6.50
N ASN A 109 0.20 -6.79 -6.07
CA ASN A 109 1.36 -7.29 -6.79
C ASN A 109 1.79 -8.66 -6.24
N PRO A 110 1.79 -9.72 -7.07
CA PRO A 110 2.15 -11.06 -6.61
C PRO A 110 3.57 -11.16 -6.07
N LYS A 111 4.56 -10.47 -6.65
CA LYS A 111 5.94 -10.47 -6.16
C LYS A 111 6.06 -9.82 -4.77
N PHE A 112 5.38 -8.68 -4.57
CA PHE A 112 5.35 -8.03 -3.26
C PHE A 112 4.72 -8.94 -2.20
N ARG A 113 3.60 -9.59 -2.53
CA ARG A 113 2.94 -10.54 -1.62
C ARG A 113 3.85 -11.72 -1.28
N ASN A 114 4.51 -12.30 -2.27
CA ASN A 114 5.41 -13.43 -2.06
C ASN A 114 6.57 -13.10 -1.10
N LEU A 115 7.08 -11.87 -1.16
CA LEU A 115 8.17 -11.43 -0.29
C LEU A 115 7.72 -11.02 1.11
N TYR A 116 6.57 -10.36 1.23
CA TYR A 116 6.19 -9.64 2.47
C TYR A 116 4.88 -10.07 3.12
N ILE A 117 4.01 -10.79 2.42
CA ILE A 117 2.67 -11.17 2.90
C ILE A 117 2.56 -12.67 3.10
N ASP A 118 2.87 -13.45 2.08
CA ASP A 118 2.75 -14.92 2.09
C ASP A 118 3.64 -15.58 3.17
N PRO A 119 4.87 -15.07 3.46
CA PRO A 119 5.71 -15.64 4.50
C PRO A 119 5.28 -15.29 5.94
N ILE A 120 4.29 -14.42 6.14
CA ILE A 120 3.77 -14.14 7.49
C ILE A 120 3.12 -15.42 8.05
N PRO A 121 3.49 -15.88 9.27
CA PRO A 121 2.84 -17.03 9.90
C PRO A 121 1.34 -16.81 10.11
N ASP A 122 0.53 -17.86 9.97
CA ASP A 122 -0.93 -17.74 10.04
C ASP A 122 -1.45 -17.31 11.43
N ASN A 123 -0.67 -17.57 12.48
CA ASN A 123 -0.96 -17.19 13.86
C ASN A 123 -0.21 -15.93 14.32
N ALA A 124 0.45 -15.22 13.40
CA ALA A 124 1.18 -14.01 13.74
C ALA A 124 0.20 -12.87 14.13
N LEU A 125 0.59 -12.09 15.13
CA LEU A 125 -0.09 -10.83 15.42
C LEU A 125 0.24 -9.80 14.33
N LEU A 126 -0.79 -9.08 13.89
CA LEU A 126 -0.66 -8.01 12.90
C LEU A 126 -0.80 -6.63 13.57
N PRO A 127 -0.11 -5.60 13.05
CA PRO A 127 0.83 -5.64 11.93
C PRO A 127 2.14 -6.38 12.28
N TYR A 128 2.66 -7.18 11.34
CA TYR A 128 3.88 -7.95 11.52
C TYR A 128 5.12 -7.07 11.33
N ASN A 129 6.19 -7.32 12.09
CA ASN A 129 7.37 -6.45 12.04
C ASN A 129 8.14 -6.61 10.72
N ILE A 130 8.32 -5.52 9.97
CA ILE A 130 9.02 -5.54 8.67
C ILE A 130 10.45 -6.08 8.78
N LYS A 131 11.10 -5.95 9.95
CA LYS A 131 12.47 -6.45 10.17
C LYS A 131 12.61 -7.97 10.08
N ASN A 132 11.49 -8.69 10.11
CA ASN A 132 11.48 -10.14 9.93
C ASN A 132 11.69 -10.55 8.46
N PHE A 133 11.74 -9.59 7.53
CA PHE A 133 11.98 -9.82 6.10
C PHE A 133 13.27 -9.15 5.64
N PRO A 134 13.97 -9.71 4.64
CA PRO A 134 15.06 -9.01 4.00
C PRO A 134 14.55 -7.73 3.30
N PRO A 135 15.31 -6.63 3.31
CA PRO A 135 14.92 -5.39 2.64
C PRO A 135 15.13 -5.53 1.12
N THR A 136 14.15 -6.12 0.43
CA THR A 136 14.21 -6.45 -1.01
C THR A 136 13.28 -5.55 -1.83
N ASP A 137 13.74 -5.05 -2.98
CA ASP A 137 12.83 -4.44 -3.95
C ASP A 137 12.08 -5.56 -4.70
N TYR A 138 10.76 -5.56 -4.62
CA TYR A 138 9.92 -6.58 -5.23
C TYR A 138 9.84 -6.47 -6.76
N ARG A 139 10.41 -5.42 -7.36
CA ARG A 139 10.48 -5.22 -8.81
C ARG A 139 11.64 -5.98 -9.44
N GLU A 140 12.67 -6.27 -8.66
CA GLU A 140 13.84 -7.07 -9.07
C GLU A 140 13.47 -8.55 -9.35
#